data_AF-A0A2A8CVT3-F1
#
_entry.id   AF-A0A2A8CVT3-F1
#
_cell.length_a   1.000
_cell.length_b   1.000
_cell.length_c   1.000
_cell.angle_alpha   90.00
_cell.angle_beta   90.00
_cell.angle_gamma   90.00
#
_symmetry.space_group_name_H-M   'P 1'
#
loop_
_entity.id
_entity.type
_entity.pdbx_description
1 polymer ?
#
loop_
_entity_poly.entity_id
_entity_poly.type
_entity_poly.pdbx_seq_one_letter_code
_entity_poly.pdbx_strand_id
1 'polypeptide(L)' 'MQHRYLMSSSYRGFEISPAIDDADTDVQTVSASRGRITLRVHLSEGPMPEGWTLEDVLRFEIDRLIDPKTMRGVKRLN' A
#
# COMPACT_ATOMS: atom_id res chain seq x y z
N MET A 1 18.39 15.03 16.29
CA MET A 1 16.95 14.85 15.99
C MET A 1 16.80 14.85 14.47
N GLN A 2 16.75 13.67 13.85
CA GLN A 2 16.70 13.54 12.38
C GLN A 2 15.25 13.66 11.91
N HIS A 3 14.95 14.70 11.13
CA HIS A 3 13.72 14.80 10.37
C HIS A 3 13.71 13.69 9.31
N ARG A 4 12.97 12.62 9.58
CA ARG A 4 12.73 11.52 8.65
C ARG A 4 11.88 12.07 7.50
N TYR A 5 12.54 12.36 6.38
CA TYR A 5 11.89 12.70 5.10
C TYR A 5 10.91 11.57 4.75
N LEU A 6 9.62 11.81 4.96
CA LEU A 6 8.55 11.03 4.36
C LEU A 6 8.51 11.43 2.89
N MET A 7 9.40 10.85 2.07
CA MET A 7 9.31 11.04 0.62
C MET A 7 8.06 10.32 0.15
N SER A 8 7.02 11.09 -0.16
CA SER A 8 5.89 10.58 -0.93
C SER A 8 6.41 10.15 -2.30
N SER A 9 6.33 8.86 -2.58
CA SER A 9 6.60 8.31 -3.91
C SER A 9 5.31 8.23 -4.70
N SER A 10 5.40 8.06 -6.03
CA SER A 10 4.22 7.81 -6.86
C SER A 10 4.44 6.60 -7.74
N TYR A 11 3.38 5.83 -7.98
CA TYR A 11 3.43 4.63 -8.81
C TYR A 11 2.14 4.49 -9.63
N ARG A 12 2.26 4.48 -10.97
CA ARG A 12 1.13 4.37 -11.92
C ARG A 12 -0.06 5.31 -11.64
N GLY A 13 0.26 6.53 -11.20
CA GLY A 13 -0.73 7.55 -10.85
C GLY A 13 -1.36 7.40 -9.47
N PHE A 14 -0.88 6.47 -8.65
CA PHE A 14 -1.14 6.45 -7.21
C PHE A 14 -0.07 7.23 -6.47
N GLU A 15 -0.49 8.08 -5.55
CA GLU A 15 0.37 8.76 -4.58
C GLU A 15 0.52 7.87 -3.34
N ILE A 16 1.76 7.54 -2.98
CA ILE A 16 2.09 6.65 -1.87
C ILE A 16 2.46 7.50 -0.66
N SER A 17 1.82 7.19 0.48
CA SER A 17 2.06 7.85 1.74
C SER A 17 2.04 6.84 2.90
N PRO A 18 2.81 7.10 3.97
CA PRO A 18 2.63 6.37 5.22
C PRO A 18 1.17 6.49 5.66
N ALA A 19 0.60 5.39 6.13
CA ALA A 19 -0.71 5.42 6.77
C ALA A 19 -0.49 5.39 8.29
N ILE A 20 -1.08 6.36 8.97
CA ILE A 20 -1.19 6.36 10.43
C ILE A 20 -2.59 5.83 10.71
N ASP A 21 -2.70 4.60 11.20
CA ASP A 21 -3.97 4.11 11.76
C ASP A 21 -4.01 4.47 13.25
N ASP A 22 -5.07 5.16 13.68
CA ASP A 22 -5.26 5.60 15.08
C ASP A 22 -5.52 4.42 16.05
N ALA A 23 -5.70 3.20 15.54
CA ALA A 23 -6.15 2.05 16.32
C ALA A 23 -5.03 1.08 16.74
N ASP A 24 -3.86 1.11 16.11
CA ASP A 24 -2.78 0.17 16.44
C ASP A 24 -1.41 0.78 16.08
N THR A 25 -0.69 1.27 17.08
CA THR A 25 0.57 2.01 16.90
C THR A 25 1.76 1.12 16.53
N ASP A 26 1.60 -0.20 16.57
CA ASP A 26 2.67 -1.16 16.30
C ASP A 26 2.63 -1.72 14.87
N VAL A 27 1.58 -1.41 14.10
CA VAL A 27 1.38 -1.95 12.75
C VAL A 27 1.93 -0.99 11.71
N GLN A 28 3.00 -1.40 11.03
CA GLN A 28 3.51 -0.66 9.88
C GLN A 28 2.50 -0.70 8.73
N THR A 29 2.04 0.48 8.32
CA THR A 29 1.02 0.64 7.28
C THR A 29 1.45 1.64 6.22
N VAL A 30 1.24 1.31 4.95
CA VAL A 30 1.45 2.20 3.81
C VAL A 30 0.17 2.27 2.97
N SER A 31 -0.13 3.44 2.45
CA SER A 31 -1.31 3.70 1.62
C SER A 31 -0.94 4.26 0.25
N ALA A 32 -1.77 3.98 -0.74
CA ALA A 32 -1.67 4.51 -2.10
C ALA A 32 -3.03 5.07 -2.52
N SER A 33 -3.09 6.31 -3.00
CA SER A 33 -4.34 6.94 -3.42
C SER A 33 -4.29 7.43 -4.86
N ARG A 34 -5.36 7.16 -5.63
CA ARG A 34 -5.58 7.69 -6.98
C ARG A 34 -7.04 8.13 -7.11
N GLY A 35 -7.27 9.43 -7.06
CA GLY A 35 -8.62 10.00 -7.07
C GLY A 35 -9.42 9.51 -5.87
N ARG A 36 -10.47 8.70 -6.10
CA ARG A 36 -11.34 8.15 -5.05
C ARG A 36 -10.95 6.74 -4.59
N ILE A 37 -9.91 6.16 -5.18
CA ILE A 37 -9.44 4.81 -4.85
C ILE A 37 -8.27 4.94 -3.90
N THR A 38 -8.38 4.28 -2.74
CA THR A 38 -7.29 4.17 -1.77
C THR A 38 -7.03 2.70 -1.49
N LEU A 39 -5.78 2.29 -1.65
CA LEU A 39 -5.25 0.99 -1.25
C LEU A 39 -4.47 1.17 0.05
N ARG A 40 -4.63 0.24 0.99
CA ARG A 40 -3.85 0.18 2.23
C ARG A 40 -3.27 -1.20 2.38
N VAL A 41 -1.99 -1.26 2.72
CA VAL A 41 -1.30 -2.50 3.06
C VAL A 41 -0.76 -2.33 4.48
N HIS A 42 -1.10 -3.29 5.33
CA HIS A 42 -0.57 -3.41 6.68
C HIS A 42 0.05 -4.81 6.81
N LEU A 43 1.13 -4.92 7.59
CA LEU A 43 1.70 -6.20 7.96
C LEU A 43 1.02 -6.68 9.24
N SER A 44 0.13 -7.66 9.15
CA SER A 44 -0.66 -8.13 10.30
C SER A 44 0.14 -9.02 11.26
N GLU A 45 0.97 -9.92 10.74
CA GLU A 45 1.73 -10.90 11.51
C GLU A 45 3.01 -11.30 10.79
N GLY A 46 4.03 -11.68 11.57
CA GLY A 46 5.30 -12.21 11.07
C GLY A 46 6.20 -11.14 10.44
N PRO A 47 7.46 -11.51 10.10
CA PRO A 47 8.37 -10.60 9.43
C PRO A 47 7.98 -10.44 7.95
N MET A 48 8.24 -9.25 7.41
CA MET A 48 8.22 -9.04 5.96
C MET A 48 9.22 -9.99 5.29
N PRO A 49 8.92 -10.57 4.11
CA PRO A 49 9.90 -11.34 3.35
C PRO A 49 11.20 -10.56 3.15
N GLU A 50 12.33 -11.27 3.18
CA GLU A 50 13.64 -10.64 3.05
C GLU A 50 13.75 -9.86 1.74
N GLY A 51 14.23 -8.61 1.83
CA GLY A 51 14.37 -7.71 0.69
C GLY A 51 13.09 -7.02 0.24
N TRP A 52 11.94 -7.27 0.87
CA TRP A 52 10.68 -6.58 0.56
C TRP A 52 10.42 -5.43 1.55
N THR A 53 9.83 -4.37 1.01
CA THR A 53 9.22 -3.29 1.79
C THR A 53 7.70 -3.31 1.64
N LEU A 54 6.97 -2.65 2.55
CA LEU A 54 5.53 -2.45 2.40
C LEU A 54 5.17 -1.71 1.11
N GLU A 55 6.06 -0.84 0.64
CA GLU A 55 5.89 -0.16 -0.64
C GLU A 55 5.96 -1.13 -1.82
N ASP A 56 6.85 -2.14 -1.76
CA ASP A 56 6.94 -3.18 -2.80
C ASP A 56 5.66 -4.02 -2.86
N VAL A 57 5.11 -4.40 -1.71
CA VAL A 57 3.81 -5.09 -1.63
C VAL A 57 2.69 -4.23 -2.24
N LEU A 58 2.66 -2.94 -1.92
CA LEU A 58 1.68 -2.01 -2.45
C LEU A 58 1.79 -1.84 -3.97
N ARG A 59 3.01 -1.75 -4.50
CA ARG A 59 3.27 -1.69 -5.96
C ARG A 59 2.80 -2.97 -6.65
N PHE A 60 3.09 -4.13 -6.07
CA PHE A 60 2.61 -5.42 -6.57
C PHE A 60 1.07 -5.47 -6.64
N GLU A 61 0.38 -5.03 -5.60
CA GLU A 61 -1.09 -4.99 -5.60
C GLU A 61 -1.65 -3.95 -6.59
N ILE A 62 -0.97 -2.82 -6.80
CA ILE A 62 -1.33 -1.85 -7.85
C ILE A 62 -1.20 -2.48 -9.25
N ASP A 63 -0.10 -3.18 -9.52
CA ASP A 63 0.10 -3.87 -10.80
C ASP A 63 -0.99 -4.92 -11.02
N ARG A 64 -1.31 -5.69 -9.98
CA ARG A 64 -2.41 -6.65 -9.99
C ARG A 64 -3.76 -5.96 -10.21
N LEU A 65 -4.03 -4.80 -9.62
CA LEU A 65 -5.31 -4.12 -9.83
C LEU A 65 -5.45 -3.58 -11.27
N ILE A 66 -4.34 -3.16 -11.87
CA ILE A 66 -4.32 -2.56 -13.22
C ILE A 66 -4.28 -3.63 -14.32
N ASP A 67 -3.77 -4.83 -14.04
CA ASP A 67 -3.79 -5.92 -15.02
C ASP A 67 -5.25 -6.28 -15.41
N PRO A 68 -5.61 -6.19 -16.70
CA PRO A 68 -6.95 -6.50 -17.20
C PRO A 68 -7.46 -7.90 -16.84
N LYS A 69 -6.57 -8.86 -16.57
CA LYS A 69 -6.92 -10.24 -16.20
C LYS A 69 -7.40 -10.35 -14.77
N THR A 70 -6.85 -9.55 -13.86
CA THR A 70 -7.15 -9.53 -12.43
C THR A 70 -8.33 -8.62 -12.08
N MET A 71 -8.60 -7.59 -12.90
CA MET A 71 -9.87 -6.84 -12.84
C MET A 71 -11.13 -7.70 -13.08
N ARG A 72 -11.00 -8.87 -13.74
CA ARG A 72 -12.11 -9.82 -13.93
C ARG A 72 -12.45 -10.63 -12.67
N GLY A 73 -11.60 -10.57 -11.64
CA GLY A 73 -11.71 -11.38 -10.42
C GLY A 73 -12.40 -10.69 -9.24
N VAL A 74 -12.63 -9.37 -9.29
CA VAL A 74 -13.32 -8.65 -8.20
C VAL A 74 -14.84 -8.86 -8.32
N LYS A 75 -15.29 -10.06 -7.95
CA LYS A 75 -16.72 -10.36 -7.76
C LYS A 75 -17.18 -9.69 -6.46
N ARG A 76 -17.58 -8.42 -6.58
CA ARG A 76 -18.25 -7.59 -5.56
C ARG A 76 -17.44 -7.30 -4.29
N LEU A 77 -17.12 -6.02 -4.09
CA LEU A 77 -17.09 -5.45 -2.76
C LEU A 77 -18.56 -5.25 -2.35
N ASN A 78 -19.07 -6.13 -1.50
CA ASN A 78 -20.31 -5.90 -0.74
C ASN A 78 -19.92 -5.36 0.63
#